data_AF-A0A8C9PJ34-F1
#
_entry.id   AF-A0A8C9PJ34-F1
#
_cell.length_a   1.000
_cell.length_b   1.000
_cell.length_c   1.000
_cell.angle_alpha   90.00
_cell.angle_beta   90.00
_cell.angle_gamma   90.00
#
_symmetry.space_group_name_H-M   'P 1'
#
loop_
_entity.id
_entity.type
_entity.pdbx_description
1 polymer ?
#
loop_
_entity_poly.entity_id
_entity_poly.type
_entity_poly.pdbx_seq_one_letter_code
_entity_poly.pdbx_strand_id
1 'polypeptide(L)'
;TGIPAPHPPKPGDLIEIFRFGYQHWVVYVGNGYVVHLTTPSKNPTGGSSSPFSVQGGKAMVKREQLEDVARGCSYQINNYLDDMYQPLSAEKIISYAEKLIGKEIWYNVLGWNCEHFVTHLRYGKSHSEQVRPCVGDLSLLEGAGAWVGLSGLCSQRGESP
;
A
#
# COMPACT_ATOMS: atom_id res chain seq x y z
N THR A 1 -12.44 -19.28 14.93
CA THR A 1 -11.92 -18.23 15.83
C THR A 1 -10.44 -18.11 15.57
N GLY A 2 -9.99 -16.97 15.01
CA GLY A 2 -8.56 -16.76 14.72
C GLY A 2 -7.76 -16.65 16.01
N ILE A 3 -6.55 -17.20 16.03
CA ILE A 3 -5.64 -17.03 17.18
C ILE A 3 -5.31 -15.53 17.28
N PRO A 4 -5.55 -14.88 18.44
CA PRO A 4 -5.21 -13.48 18.61
C PRO A 4 -3.69 -13.29 18.53
N ALA A 5 -3.26 -12.17 17.95
CA ALA A 5 -1.87 -11.76 17.98
C ALA A 5 -1.33 -11.76 19.43
N PRO A 6 -0.05 -12.10 19.65
CA PRO A 6 0.52 -12.31 21.00
C PRO A 6 0.45 -11.07 21.92
N HIS A 7 0.10 -9.91 21.38
CA HIS A 7 -0.27 -8.70 22.11
C HIS A 7 -1.31 -7.90 21.32
N PRO A 8 -2.12 -7.04 21.98
CA PRO A 8 -3.04 -6.14 21.28
C PRO A 8 -2.27 -5.17 20.36
N PRO A 9 -2.86 -4.76 19.21
CA PRO A 9 -2.23 -3.83 18.29
C PRO A 9 -2.09 -2.44 18.91
N LYS A 10 -0.96 -1.80 18.62
CA LYS A 10 -0.65 -0.43 19.03
C LYS A 10 -0.80 0.51 17.84
N PRO A 11 -1.20 1.78 18.06
CA PRO A 11 -1.32 2.73 16.96
C PRO A 11 -0.03 2.81 16.13
N GLY A 12 -0.16 2.69 14.81
CA GLY A 12 0.93 2.59 13.85
C GLY A 12 1.31 1.17 13.42
N ASP A 13 0.85 0.13 14.11
CA ASP A 13 1.11 -1.27 13.74
C ASP A 13 0.47 -1.63 12.40
N LEU A 14 1.21 -2.39 11.61
CA LEU A 14 0.71 -3.03 10.40
C LEU A 14 0.01 -4.32 10.78
N ILE A 15 -1.19 -4.51 10.23
CA ILE A 15 -1.96 -5.73 10.42
C ILE A 15 -2.15 -6.41 9.07
N GLU A 16 -1.76 -7.67 9.02
CA GLU A 16 -1.94 -8.56 7.89
C GLU A 16 -3.17 -9.44 8.13
N ILE A 17 -4.19 -9.29 7.28
CA ILE A 17 -5.44 -10.05 7.35
C ILE A 17 -5.41 -11.14 6.28
N PHE A 18 -5.52 -12.39 6.71
CA PHE A 18 -5.45 -13.56 5.82
C PHE A 18 -6.79 -13.83 5.17
N ARG A 19 -6.91 -13.50 3.87
CA ARG A 19 -8.10 -13.84 3.08
C ARG A 19 -7.80 -15.01 2.16
N PHE A 20 -8.87 -15.65 1.67
CA PHE A 20 -8.73 -16.75 0.73
C PHE A 20 -8.15 -16.23 -0.61
N GLY A 21 -6.89 -16.57 -0.89
CA GLY A 21 -6.20 -16.23 -2.12
C GLY A 21 -5.44 -14.89 -2.13
N TYR A 22 -5.45 -14.12 -1.03
CA TYR A 22 -4.61 -12.93 -0.88
C TYR A 22 -4.55 -12.44 0.58
N GLN A 23 -3.54 -11.63 0.88
CA GLN A 23 -3.39 -10.96 2.17
C GLN A 23 -3.80 -9.50 2.02
N HIS A 24 -4.60 -9.02 2.97
CA HIS A 24 -5.07 -7.64 3.01
C HIS A 24 -4.35 -6.89 4.13
N TRP A 25 -3.66 -5.83 3.75
CA TRP A 25 -2.85 -5.04 4.67
C TRP A 25 -3.57 -3.78 5.11
N VAL A 26 -3.50 -3.50 6.41
CA VAL A 26 -4.11 -2.33 7.04
C VAL A 26 -3.13 -1.72 8.06
N VAL A 27 -3.31 -0.43 8.38
CA VAL A 27 -2.60 0.21 9.49
C VAL A 27 -3.56 0.46 10.64
N TYR A 28 -3.18 0.08 11.86
CA TYR A 28 -3.98 0.32 13.05
C TYR A 28 -3.81 1.76 13.53
N VAL A 29 -4.92 2.46 13.75
CA VAL A 29 -4.92 3.89 14.15
C VAL A 29 -5.46 4.11 15.57
N GLY A 30 -5.69 3.04 16.33
CA GLY A 30 -6.17 3.10 17.71
C GLY A 30 -7.68 2.86 17.85
N ASN A 31 -8.10 2.55 19.08
CA ASN A 31 -9.51 2.35 19.47
C ASN A 31 -10.27 1.34 18.59
N GLY A 32 -9.61 0.27 18.14
CA GLY A 32 -10.23 -0.73 17.27
C GLY A 32 -10.34 -0.33 15.80
N TYR A 33 -9.86 0.85 15.41
CA TYR A 33 -9.94 1.34 14.03
C TYR A 33 -8.66 1.08 13.24
N VAL A 34 -8.85 0.87 11.93
CA VAL A 34 -7.78 0.73 10.94
C VAL A 34 -8.01 1.66 9.76
N VAL A 35 -6.93 2.03 9.07
CA VAL A 35 -6.98 2.67 7.76
C VAL A 35 -6.47 1.71 6.71
N HIS A 36 -7.18 1.59 5.58
CA HIS A 36 -6.82 0.68 4.51
C HIS A 36 -7.34 1.14 3.14
N LEU A 37 -6.82 0.51 2.09
CA LEU A 37 -7.40 0.58 0.76
C LEU A 37 -8.58 -0.40 0.66
N THR A 38 -9.70 0.06 0.12
CA THR A 38 -10.84 -0.78 -0.25
C THR A 38 -11.27 -0.49 -1.67
N THR A 39 -11.90 -1.45 -2.34
CA THR A 39 -12.62 -1.12 -3.57
C THR A 39 -13.77 -0.16 -3.24
N PRO A 40 -14.03 0.86 -4.09
CA PRO A 40 -15.25 1.63 -4.00
C PRO A 40 -16.40 0.65 -4.22
N SER A 41 -17.26 0.48 -3.21
CA SER A 41 -18.41 -0.41 -3.30
C SER A 41 -19.29 0.04 -4.46
N LYS A 42 -19.49 -0.83 -5.47
CA LYS A 42 -20.58 -0.66 -6.43
C LYS A 42 -21.90 -0.74 -5.66
N ASN A 43 -22.86 0.09 -6.07
CA ASN A 43 -24.20 0.25 -5.51
C ASN A 43 -24.84 -1.06 -4.98
N PRO A 44 -25.73 -1.00 -3.97
CA PRO A 44 -26.28 -2.16 -3.25
C PRO A 44 -27.24 -3.05 -4.07
N THR A 45 -27.20 -2.98 -5.39
CA THR A 45 -28.00 -3.83 -6.28
C THR A 45 -27.20 -5.10 -6.58
N GLY A 46 -27.66 -6.21 -5.98
CA GLY A 46 -27.02 -7.52 -5.98
C GLY A 46 -26.33 -7.91 -7.29
N GLY A 47 -25.01 -7.93 -7.24
CA GLY A 47 -24.16 -8.57 -8.23
C GLY A 47 -22.95 -9.13 -7.51
N SER A 48 -22.77 -10.45 -7.56
CA SER A 48 -21.57 -11.13 -7.06
C SER A 48 -20.36 -10.72 -7.92
N SER A 49 -19.82 -9.54 -7.65
CA SER A 49 -18.53 -9.13 -8.19
C SER A 49 -17.45 -9.81 -7.39
N SER A 50 -16.76 -10.75 -8.04
CA SER A 50 -15.45 -11.24 -7.58
C SER A 50 -14.60 -10.06 -7.10
N PRO A 51 -13.82 -10.18 -6.01
CA PRO A 51 -12.81 -9.16 -5.66
C PRO A 51 -11.78 -8.96 -6.80
N PHE A 52 -11.78 -9.85 -7.80
CA PHE A 52 -10.97 -9.77 -9.03
C PHE A 52 -11.71 -9.14 -10.22
N SER A 53 -13.00 -8.83 -10.13
CA SER A 53 -13.75 -8.13 -11.19
C SER A 53 -13.60 -6.62 -11.02
N VAL A 54 -12.40 -6.14 -11.34
CA VAL A 54 -12.04 -4.72 -11.28
C VAL A 54 -12.62 -3.99 -12.50
N GLN A 55 -13.91 -3.67 -12.47
CA GLN A 55 -14.46 -2.70 -13.42
C GLN A 55 -14.04 -1.29 -12.94
N GLY A 56 -12.81 -0.89 -13.31
CA GLY A 56 -12.19 0.39 -12.95
C GLY A 56 -11.21 0.26 -11.79
N GLY A 57 -9.90 0.27 -12.09
CA GLY A 57 -8.79 0.09 -11.14
C GLY A 57 -8.60 1.23 -10.15
N LYS A 58 -9.64 1.52 -9.35
CA LYS A 58 -9.61 2.50 -8.26
C LYS A 58 -9.83 1.80 -6.93
N ALA A 59 -9.05 2.20 -5.94
CA ALA A 59 -9.27 1.91 -4.54
C ALA A 59 -9.50 3.22 -3.79
N MET A 60 -10.31 3.20 -2.74
CA MET A 60 -10.54 4.32 -1.84
C MET A 60 -9.91 4.02 -0.49
N VAL A 61 -9.28 5.02 0.11
CA VAL A 61 -8.78 4.92 1.48
C VAL A 61 -9.94 5.12 2.45
N LYS A 62 -10.14 4.17 3.35
CA LYS A 62 -11.19 4.23 4.39
C LYS A 62 -10.63 3.99 5.78
N ARG A 63 -11.36 4.52 6.76
CA ARG A 63 -11.23 4.20 8.19
C ARG A 63 -12.43 3.37 8.62
N GLU A 64 -12.20 2.14 9.06
CA GLU A 64 -13.24 1.18 9.45
C GLU A 64 -12.79 0.41 10.71
N GLN A 65 -13.70 -0.30 11.37
CA GLN A 65 -13.33 -1.14 12.52
C GLN A 65 -12.54 -2.36 12.04
N LEU A 66 -11.50 -2.74 12.78
CA LEU A 66 -10.68 -3.90 12.45
C LEU A 66 -11.52 -5.18 12.32
N GLU A 67 -12.53 -5.35 13.17
CA GLU A 67 -13.42 -6.51 13.16
C GLU A 67 -14.26 -6.58 11.88
N ASP A 68 -14.82 -5.44 11.46
CA ASP A 68 -15.59 -5.29 10.23
C ASP A 68 -14.72 -5.54 8.99
N VAL A 69 -13.47 -5.06 9.00
CA VAL A 69 -12.52 -5.31 7.90
C VAL A 69 -12.08 -6.76 7.90
N ALA A 70 -11.80 -7.36 9.05
CA ALA A 70 -11.38 -8.77 9.14
C ALA A 70 -12.49 -9.72 8.67
N ARG A 71 -13.77 -9.43 8.93
CA ARG A 71 -14.91 -10.28 8.53
C ARG A 71 -14.76 -11.74 9.00
N GLY A 72 -14.22 -11.94 10.20
CA GLY A 72 -13.95 -13.26 10.76
C GLY A 72 -12.70 -13.96 10.24
N CYS A 73 -11.95 -13.36 9.31
CA CYS A 73 -10.63 -13.82 8.91
C CYS A 73 -9.63 -13.69 10.07
N SER A 74 -8.66 -14.60 10.12
CA SER A 74 -7.49 -14.45 11.00
C SER A 74 -6.65 -13.25 10.55
N TYR A 75 -5.99 -12.60 11.50
CA TYR A 75 -5.04 -11.54 11.23
C TYR A 75 -3.89 -11.59 12.22
N GLN A 76 -2.77 -10.99 11.86
CA GLN A 76 -1.61 -10.85 12.73
C GLN A 76 -1.03 -9.43 12.65
N ILE A 77 -0.36 -9.00 13.72
CA ILE A 77 0.49 -7.81 13.68
C ILE A 77 1.78 -8.22 12.96
N ASN A 78 2.13 -7.51 11.89
CA ASN A 78 3.28 -7.86 11.06
C ASN A 78 4.06 -6.61 10.62
N ASN A 79 4.92 -6.11 11.51
CA ASN A 79 5.85 -5.02 11.21
C ASN A 79 7.17 -5.55 10.64
N TYR A 80 7.13 -6.41 9.60
CA TYR A 80 8.30 -7.18 9.13
C TYR A 80 9.51 -6.34 8.64
N LEU A 81 9.34 -5.03 8.41
CA LEU A 81 10.42 -4.14 7.98
C LEU A 81 11.03 -3.31 9.11
N ASP A 82 10.59 -3.46 10.36
CA ASP A 82 11.15 -2.71 11.50
C ASP A 82 12.65 -3.02 11.71
N ASP A 83 13.11 -4.23 11.34
CA ASP A 83 14.52 -4.62 11.40
C ASP A 83 15.37 -3.92 10.32
N MET A 84 14.75 -3.42 9.25
CA MET A 84 15.41 -2.82 8.09
C MET A 84 15.26 -1.30 8.03
N TYR A 85 14.14 -0.78 8.53
CA TYR A 85 13.80 0.65 8.49
C TYR A 85 13.27 1.12 9.82
N GLN A 86 13.75 2.29 10.27
CA GLN A 86 13.17 2.96 11.42
C GLN A 86 11.72 3.39 11.10
N PRO A 87 10.70 2.92 11.85
CA PRO A 87 9.34 3.39 11.65
C PRO A 87 9.21 4.86 12.06
N LEU A 88 8.31 5.58 11.39
CA LEU A 88 7.86 6.91 11.81
C LEU A 88 7.18 6.82 13.18
N SER A 89 7.08 7.95 13.88
CA SER A 89 6.32 7.98 15.14
C SER A 89 4.85 7.67 14.88
N ALA A 90 4.18 7.03 15.83
CA ALA A 90 2.78 6.66 15.70
C ALA A 90 1.89 7.86 15.30
N GLU A 91 2.16 9.04 15.87
CA GLU A 91 1.43 10.28 15.56
C GLU A 91 1.58 10.68 14.09
N LYS A 92 2.79 10.54 13.52
CA LYS A 92 3.04 10.83 12.10
C LYS A 92 2.32 9.83 11.21
N ILE A 93 2.41 8.54 11.53
CA ILE A 93 1.75 7.46 10.78
C ILE A 93 0.24 7.71 10.73
N ILE A 94 -0.37 7.96 11.89
CA ILE A 94 -1.81 8.23 12.01
C ILE A 94 -2.18 9.51 11.26
N SER A 95 -1.43 10.61 11.44
CA SER A 95 -1.71 11.87 10.75
C SER A 95 -1.66 11.71 9.23
N TYR A 96 -0.71 10.95 8.70
CA TYR A 96 -0.64 10.66 7.26
C TYR A 96 -1.79 9.78 6.80
N ALA A 97 -2.11 8.71 7.55
CA ALA A 97 -3.23 7.84 7.25
C ALA A 97 -4.56 8.63 7.18
N GLU A 98 -4.82 9.49 8.16
CA GLU A 98 -6.02 10.30 8.25
C GLU A 98 -6.13 11.31 7.10
N LYS A 99 -5.02 11.93 6.67
CA LYS A 99 -5.00 12.85 5.52
C LYS A 99 -5.30 12.17 4.18
N LEU A 100 -5.21 10.85 4.12
CA LEU A 100 -5.49 10.08 2.90
C LEU A 100 -6.92 9.53 2.87
N ILE A 101 -7.66 9.55 3.98
CA ILE A 101 -9.05 9.07 4.04
C ILE A 101 -9.91 9.78 2.98
N GLY A 102 -10.70 8.99 2.25
CA GLY A 102 -11.59 9.47 1.20
C GLY A 102 -10.90 9.72 -0.15
N LYS A 103 -9.57 9.62 -0.24
CA LYS A 103 -8.87 9.72 -1.53
C LYS A 103 -9.02 8.44 -2.34
N GLU A 104 -9.22 8.61 -3.63
CA GLU A 104 -9.15 7.54 -4.62
C GLU A 104 -7.69 7.38 -5.11
N ILE A 105 -7.20 6.15 -5.08
CA ILE A 105 -5.89 5.75 -5.60
C ILE A 105 -6.14 4.79 -6.76
N TRP A 106 -5.61 5.13 -7.93
CA TRP A 106 -5.70 4.33 -9.14
C TRP A 106 -4.60 3.26 -9.13
N TYR A 107 -4.92 1.97 -9.04
CA TYR A 107 -4.04 0.88 -9.52
C TYR A 107 -4.64 -0.54 -9.31
N ASN A 108 -4.04 -1.54 -9.97
CA ASN A 108 -4.49 -2.93 -10.03
C ASN A 108 -3.86 -3.85 -8.95
N VAL A 109 -4.58 -4.93 -8.61
CA VAL A 109 -4.29 -6.01 -7.63
C VAL A 109 -4.19 -5.58 -6.16
N LEU A 110 -5.24 -5.93 -5.41
CA LEU A 110 -5.50 -5.52 -4.03
C LEU A 110 -4.38 -5.86 -3.03
N GLY A 111 -3.65 -6.97 -3.23
CA GLY A 111 -2.55 -7.37 -2.34
C GLY A 111 -1.35 -6.41 -2.39
N TRP A 112 -0.84 -6.14 -3.59
CA TRP A 112 0.36 -5.31 -3.78
C TRP A 112 0.15 -3.86 -3.32
N ASN A 113 -1.00 -3.28 -3.66
CA ASN A 113 -1.26 -1.87 -3.33
C ASN A 113 -1.48 -1.66 -1.84
N CYS A 114 -2.16 -2.59 -1.16
CA CYS A 114 -2.41 -2.43 0.27
C CYS A 114 -1.11 -2.55 1.08
N GLU A 115 -0.21 -3.46 0.73
CA GLU A 115 1.10 -3.57 1.35
C GLU A 115 1.96 -2.31 1.11
N HIS A 116 2.01 -1.85 -0.14
CA HIS A 116 2.73 -0.64 -0.53
C HIS A 116 2.22 0.60 0.20
N PHE A 117 0.90 0.71 0.33
CA PHE A 117 0.23 1.80 1.04
C PHE A 117 0.60 1.81 2.53
N VAL A 118 0.50 0.68 3.22
CA VAL A 118 0.75 0.64 4.66
C VAL A 118 2.24 0.79 5.00
N THR A 119 3.13 0.23 4.16
CA THR A 119 4.58 0.41 4.33
C THR A 119 4.99 1.87 4.08
N HIS A 120 4.40 2.53 3.07
CA HIS A 120 4.59 3.96 2.86
C HIS A 120 4.20 4.79 4.08
N LEU A 121 3.06 4.47 4.70
CA LEU A 121 2.60 5.15 5.90
C LEU A 121 3.52 4.93 7.10
N ARG A 122 4.01 3.70 7.31
CA ARG A 122 4.84 3.37 8.49
C ARG A 122 6.28 3.86 8.37
N TYR A 123 6.91 3.71 7.21
CA TYR A 123 8.35 3.96 7.05
C TYR A 123 8.67 5.24 6.26
N GLY A 124 7.66 5.91 5.69
CA GLY A 124 7.87 7.03 4.75
C GLY A 124 8.50 6.60 3.41
N LYS A 125 8.74 5.30 3.23
CA LYS A 125 9.23 4.64 2.02
C LYS A 125 8.28 3.50 1.71
N SER A 126 7.94 3.35 0.44
CA SER A 126 7.01 2.33 0.01
C SER A 126 7.81 1.11 -0.46
N HIS A 127 7.58 -0.06 0.14
CA HIS A 127 8.31 -1.29 -0.15
C HIS A 127 7.39 -2.32 -0.79
N SER A 128 7.95 -3.12 -1.71
CA SER A 128 7.28 -4.24 -2.37
C SER A 128 8.35 -5.31 -2.59
N GLU A 129 8.21 -6.49 -1.97
CA GLU A 129 9.21 -7.57 -2.00
C GLU A 129 9.42 -8.21 -3.39
N GLN A 130 8.81 -7.72 -4.49
CA GLN A 130 9.13 -8.20 -5.83
C GLN A 130 9.12 -7.09 -6.88
N VAL A 131 10.20 -6.34 -6.93
CA VAL A 131 10.84 -6.04 -8.20
C VAL A 131 12.26 -6.59 -8.10
N ARG A 132 12.50 -7.73 -8.76
CA ARG A 132 13.84 -8.09 -9.23
C ARG A 132 14.44 -6.80 -9.81
N PRO A 133 15.68 -6.40 -9.48
CA PRO A 133 16.34 -5.43 -10.32
C PRO A 133 16.37 -6.08 -11.70
N CYS A 134 15.56 -5.56 -12.63
CA CYS A 134 15.87 -5.73 -14.02
C CYS A 134 17.25 -5.09 -14.14
N VAL A 135 18.26 -5.95 -14.18
CA VAL A 135 19.63 -5.60 -14.52
C VAL A 135 19.56 -4.95 -15.90
N GLY A 136 19.40 -3.64 -15.92
CA GLY A 136 20.25 -2.78 -16.72
C GLY A 136 21.18 -2.15 -15.70
N ASP A 137 22.30 -2.77 -15.37
CA ASP A 137 23.54 -2.50 -16.10
C ASP A 137 23.43 -1.24 -16.97
N LEU A 138 23.36 -0.10 -16.28
CA LEU A 138 23.81 1.16 -16.84
C LEU A 138 25.34 1.13 -16.86
N SER A 139 25.89 0.30 -17.74
CA SER A 139 27.28 0.31 -18.15
C SER A 139 27.31 0.53 -19.66
N LEU A 140 27.10 1.77 -20.07
CA LEU A 140 27.61 2.25 -21.35
C LEU A 140 28.18 3.64 -21.13
N LEU A 141 29.50 3.69 -20.94
CA LEU A 141 30.29 4.76 -21.52
C LEU A 141 31.57 4.14 -22.09
N GLU A 142 31.52 3.78 -23.37
CA GLU A 142 32.73 3.84 -24.18
C GLU A 142 32.99 5.33 -24.52
N GLY A 143 34.22 5.79 -24.31
CA GLY A 143 34.82 6.79 -25.21
C GLY A 143 35.15 8.19 -24.66
N ALA A 144 36.42 8.38 -24.31
CA ALA A 144 37.32 9.52 -24.60
C ALA A 144 36.93 10.97 -24.21
N GLY A 145 37.74 11.56 -23.31
CA GLY A 145 38.14 12.97 -23.39
C GLY A 145 37.06 14.07 -23.32
N ALA A 146 36.79 14.53 -22.10
CA ALA A 146 36.68 15.94 -21.67
C ALA A 146 35.53 16.90 -22.15
N TRP A 147 35.03 17.64 -21.15
CA TRP A 147 34.36 18.96 -21.10
C TRP A 147 32.83 19.14 -21.35
N VAL A 148 32.16 19.52 -20.24
CA VAL A 148 31.18 20.63 -20.00
C VAL A 148 29.89 20.73 -20.85
N GLY A 149 28.75 20.82 -20.14
CA GLY A 149 27.57 21.51 -20.67
C GLY A 149 26.28 21.29 -19.86
N LEU A 150 25.76 22.37 -19.29
CA LEU A 150 24.48 22.49 -18.59
C LEU A 150 23.26 22.14 -19.46
N SER A 151 22.14 21.95 -18.76
CA SER A 151 20.74 22.29 -19.14
C SER A 151 19.87 21.10 -19.52
N GLY A 152 18.86 20.83 -18.70
CA GLY A 152 17.83 19.86 -19.00
C GLY A 152 16.83 20.35 -20.04
N LEU A 153 15.92 19.46 -20.44
CA LEU A 153 14.57 19.86 -20.83
C LEU A 153 13.62 18.66 -20.72
N CYS A 154 12.58 18.87 -19.93
CA CYS A 154 11.41 18.02 -19.83
C CYS A 154 10.62 18.07 -21.16
N SER A 155 10.11 16.95 -21.68
CA SER A 155 9.03 17.02 -22.67
C SER A 155 8.20 15.75 -22.71
N GLN A 156 6.97 15.86 -22.22
CA GLN A 156 5.87 14.94 -22.49
C GLN A 156 5.46 15.06 -23.97
N ARG A 157 5.11 13.94 -24.59
CA ARG A 157 4.33 13.92 -25.84
C ARG A 157 3.54 12.59 -25.81
N GLY A 158 2.22 12.57 -25.79
CA GLY A 158 1.30 13.39 -26.56
C GLY A 158 0.93 12.59 -27.80
N GLU A 159 -0.33 12.15 -27.83
CA GLU A 159 -0.94 11.16 -28.74
C GLU A 159 -0.78 11.45 -30.24
N SER A 160 -1.10 10.47 -31.06
CA SER A 160 -1.18 10.61 -32.53
C SER A 160 -2.27 9.69 -33.07
N PRO A 161 -2.74 9.99 -34.28
CA PRO A 161 -3.97 10.73 -34.59
C PRO A 161 -5.27 9.91 -34.47
#